data_AF-A0A3D3UKP7-F1
#
_entry.id   AF-A0A3D3UKP7-F1
#
_cell.length_a   1.000
_cell.length_b   1.000
_cell.length_c   1.000
_cell.angle_alpha   90.00
_cell.angle_beta   90.00
_cell.angle_gamma   90.00
#
_symmetry.space_group_name_H-M   'P 1'
#
loop_
_entity.id
_entity.type
_entity.pdbx_description
1 polymer ?
#
loop_
_entity_poly.entity_id
_entity_poly.type
_entity_poly.pdbx_seq_one_letter_code
_entity_poly.pdbx_strand_id
1 'polypeptide(L)'
;AAAEEKLKAENKAVSIAKQELESKSKEIAKEEAKTESYAVTLRESEEKLKAQAEERARAEAKAESYLAAIEEAEQKLKAETHALSKARQEIQAQAKEMAKAQAKAEADTAARIEAQKTATQEAKERAKVEERLKAEAKEQARLKAEAADAVAAAKAEAEEKVEWYAAAIKQAEEKLQTEAKEQARLKAETAEAVAAVKAEAEEKVEWYAAAIRQAEEKLQTEAKEQARIKAEAAEVIAAAKAEAEEKVEFYAADIRQAEEKLKAQAEETAKAEGKAASEAVARLEAQKRAAEEAQAKAEVQERLRAETQERARIEAQAVAAAKEKAREARHVPVKTGTCECCGRKDIKESDLVKIDSGQLFCQDCLRELRG
;
A
#
# COMPACT_ATOMS: atom_id res chain seq x y z
N ALA A 1 98.66 -5.16 -257.17
CA ALA A 1 99.47 -5.94 -256.20
C ALA A 1 99.81 -5.16 -254.93
N ALA A 2 100.14 -3.86 -254.95
CA ALA A 2 100.50 -3.10 -253.73
C ALA A 2 99.33 -2.56 -252.86
N ALA A 3 98.07 -2.65 -253.31
CA ALA A 3 96.90 -2.15 -252.56
C ALA A 3 96.23 -3.21 -251.66
N GLU A 4 96.53 -4.49 -251.87
CA GLU A 4 95.93 -5.61 -251.11
C GLU A 4 96.62 -5.84 -249.75
N GLU A 5 97.85 -5.35 -249.59
CA GLU A 5 98.61 -5.45 -248.34
C GLU A 5 98.15 -4.43 -247.28
N LYS A 6 97.57 -3.30 -247.69
CA LYS A 6 97.08 -2.24 -246.79
C LYS A 6 95.78 -2.64 -246.07
N LEU A 7 94.92 -3.43 -246.72
CA LEU A 7 93.67 -3.94 -246.13
C LEU A 7 93.93 -5.00 -245.04
N LYS A 8 95.05 -5.73 -245.12
CA LYS A 8 95.44 -6.70 -244.09
C LYS A 8 96.04 -6.05 -242.84
N ALA A 9 96.63 -4.85 -242.96
CA ALA A 9 97.15 -4.11 -241.82
C ALA A 9 96.05 -3.43 -240.99
N GLU A 10 95.02 -2.86 -241.63
CA GLU A 10 93.91 -2.19 -240.93
C GLU A 10 92.98 -3.17 -240.19
N ASN A 11 92.74 -4.37 -240.74
CA ASN A 11 91.95 -5.40 -240.04
C ASN A 11 92.63 -5.96 -238.78
N LYS A 12 93.97 -5.90 -238.69
CA LYS A 12 94.70 -6.36 -237.50
C LYS A 12 94.67 -5.33 -236.35
N ALA A 13 94.60 -4.04 -236.65
CA ALA A 13 94.57 -2.98 -235.65
C ALA A 13 93.22 -2.91 -234.88
N VAL A 14 92.09 -3.14 -235.54
CA VAL A 14 90.78 -3.04 -234.90
C VAL A 14 90.44 -4.28 -234.06
N SER A 15 90.97 -5.46 -234.42
CA SER A 15 90.85 -6.66 -233.58
C SER A 15 91.49 -6.48 -232.20
N ILE A 16 92.57 -5.69 -232.11
CA ILE A 16 93.25 -5.40 -230.85
C ILE A 16 92.42 -4.42 -230.01
N ALA A 17 91.83 -3.39 -230.64
CA ALA A 17 90.93 -2.45 -229.95
C ALA A 17 89.67 -3.10 -229.37
N LYS A 18 89.15 -4.16 -230.01
CA LYS A 18 88.00 -4.91 -229.50
C LYS A 18 88.35 -5.72 -228.23
N GLN A 19 89.56 -6.25 -228.16
CA GLN A 19 90.03 -7.02 -227.00
C GLN A 19 90.29 -6.14 -225.77
N GLU A 20 90.75 -4.89 -225.95
CA GLU A 20 90.96 -3.95 -224.83
C GLU A 20 89.64 -3.43 -224.22
N LEU A 21 88.58 -3.29 -225.03
CA LEU A 21 87.25 -2.88 -224.53
C LEU A 21 86.59 -3.98 -223.68
N GLU A 22 86.80 -5.24 -224.04
CA GLU A 22 86.29 -6.39 -223.29
C GLU A 22 87.00 -6.57 -221.93
N SER A 23 88.29 -6.22 -221.81
CA SER A 23 88.99 -6.30 -220.53
C SER A 23 88.54 -5.20 -219.55
N LYS A 24 88.31 -3.97 -220.03
CA LYS A 24 87.82 -2.86 -219.18
C LYS A 24 86.40 -3.08 -218.68
N SER A 25 85.53 -3.71 -219.49
CA SER A 25 84.17 -4.06 -219.05
C SER A 25 84.17 -5.06 -217.88
N LYS A 26 85.13 -5.99 -217.85
CA LYS A 26 85.25 -6.97 -216.75
C LYS A 26 85.79 -6.37 -215.44
N GLU A 27 86.58 -5.30 -215.48
CA GLU A 27 87.04 -4.61 -214.27
C GLU A 27 85.93 -3.77 -213.62
N ILE A 28 85.12 -3.07 -214.42
CA ILE A 28 84.00 -2.25 -213.91
C ILE A 28 82.96 -3.12 -213.20
N ALA A 29 82.60 -4.27 -213.79
CA ALA A 29 81.66 -5.21 -213.16
C ALA A 29 82.17 -5.79 -211.83
N LYS A 30 83.50 -5.85 -211.62
CA LYS A 30 84.08 -6.41 -210.40
C LYS A 30 84.10 -5.40 -209.23
N GLU A 31 84.14 -4.10 -209.52
CA GLU A 31 84.01 -3.07 -208.47
C GLU A 31 82.56 -2.78 -208.10
N GLU A 32 81.62 -2.79 -209.06
CA GLU A 32 80.19 -2.63 -208.77
C GLU A 32 79.68 -3.71 -207.78
N ALA A 33 80.15 -4.95 -207.93
CA ALA A 33 79.81 -6.05 -207.02
C ALA A 33 80.34 -5.86 -205.58
N LYS A 34 81.47 -5.16 -205.38
CA LYS A 34 82.00 -4.86 -204.04
C LYS A 34 81.22 -3.73 -203.37
N THR A 35 80.81 -2.72 -204.13
CA THR A 35 80.00 -1.62 -203.60
C THR A 35 78.60 -2.07 -203.18
N GLU A 36 77.99 -3.03 -203.89
CA GLU A 36 76.73 -3.64 -203.47
C GLU A 36 76.89 -4.48 -202.19
N SER A 37 78.00 -5.22 -202.05
CA SER A 37 78.29 -6.00 -200.83
C SER A 37 78.42 -5.12 -199.59
N TYR A 38 79.09 -3.96 -199.68
CA TYR A 38 79.20 -3.03 -198.55
C TYR A 38 77.87 -2.34 -198.21
N ALA A 39 77.06 -2.00 -199.22
CA ALA A 39 75.74 -1.40 -199.00
C ALA A 39 74.76 -2.35 -198.28
N VAL A 40 74.89 -3.67 -198.50
CA VAL A 40 74.08 -4.67 -197.79
C VAL A 40 74.47 -4.76 -196.31
N THR A 41 75.76 -4.81 -195.99
CA THR A 41 76.22 -4.89 -194.59
C THR A 41 75.87 -3.65 -193.77
N LEU A 42 75.84 -2.46 -194.40
CA LEU A 42 75.44 -1.23 -193.72
C LEU A 42 73.95 -1.26 -193.34
N ARG A 43 73.07 -1.71 -194.25
CA ARG A 43 71.63 -1.88 -193.96
C ARG A 43 71.37 -2.86 -192.83
N GLU A 44 72.08 -4.00 -192.78
CA GLU A 44 71.92 -4.96 -191.69
C GLU A 44 72.33 -4.38 -190.33
N SER A 45 73.35 -3.51 -190.28
CA SER A 45 73.76 -2.85 -189.04
C SER A 45 72.78 -1.75 -188.60
N GLU A 46 72.20 -1.02 -189.55
CA GLU A 46 71.16 -0.02 -189.29
C GLU A 46 69.85 -0.67 -188.78
N GLU A 47 69.45 -1.81 -189.36
CA GLU A 47 68.29 -2.56 -188.88
C GLU A 47 68.50 -3.11 -187.46
N LYS A 48 69.70 -3.61 -187.13
CA LYS A 48 70.02 -4.05 -185.76
C LYS A 48 69.98 -2.91 -184.75
N LEU A 49 70.47 -1.73 -185.11
CA LEU A 49 70.42 -0.55 -184.25
C LEU A 49 68.98 -0.05 -184.06
N LYS A 50 68.14 -0.11 -185.10
CA LYS A 50 66.70 0.17 -184.98
C LYS A 50 66.00 -0.82 -184.06
N ALA A 51 66.25 -2.12 -184.23
CA ALA A 51 65.69 -3.15 -183.36
C ALA A 51 66.12 -2.98 -181.89
N GLN A 52 67.39 -2.63 -181.66
CA GLN A 52 67.91 -2.38 -180.30
C GLN A 52 67.37 -1.08 -179.70
N ALA A 53 67.15 -0.03 -180.50
CA ALA A 53 66.50 1.20 -180.06
C ALA A 53 65.03 0.97 -179.70
N GLU A 54 64.30 0.17 -180.48
CA GLU A 54 62.92 -0.23 -180.17
C GLU A 54 62.83 -1.10 -178.92
N GLU A 55 63.79 -2.02 -178.69
CA GLU A 55 63.83 -2.82 -177.46
C GLU A 55 64.08 -1.94 -176.23
N ARG A 56 65.02 -0.98 -176.31
CA ARG A 56 65.26 -0.01 -175.23
C ARG A 56 64.06 0.89 -174.98
N ALA A 57 63.41 1.40 -176.03
CA ALA A 57 62.19 2.19 -175.88
C ALA A 57 61.06 1.38 -175.22
N ARG A 58 60.92 0.08 -175.55
CA ARG A 58 59.96 -0.81 -174.87
C ARG A 58 60.35 -1.10 -173.42
N ALA A 59 61.64 -1.20 -173.12
CA ALA A 59 62.13 -1.41 -171.76
C ALA A 59 61.96 -0.14 -170.89
N GLU A 60 62.23 1.04 -171.45
CA GLU A 60 62.02 2.35 -170.83
C GLU A 60 60.53 2.60 -170.58
N ALA A 61 59.67 2.37 -171.57
CA ALA A 61 58.22 2.50 -171.39
C ALA A 61 57.67 1.53 -170.31
N LYS A 62 58.23 0.31 -170.22
CA LYS A 62 57.91 -0.62 -169.12
C LYS A 62 58.41 -0.09 -167.78
N ALA A 63 59.63 0.41 -167.71
CA ALA A 63 60.19 0.99 -166.48
C ALA A 63 59.37 2.19 -165.98
N GLU A 64 58.99 3.10 -166.89
CA GLU A 64 58.09 4.22 -166.58
C GLU A 64 56.71 3.74 -166.10
N SER A 65 56.15 2.71 -166.74
CA SER A 65 54.88 2.12 -166.28
C SER A 65 54.97 1.48 -164.89
N TYR A 66 56.11 0.85 -164.56
CA TYR A 66 56.35 0.28 -163.23
C TYR A 66 56.57 1.38 -162.19
N LEU A 67 57.28 2.45 -162.53
CA LEU A 67 57.45 3.62 -161.65
C LEU A 67 56.11 4.30 -161.35
N ALA A 68 55.28 4.52 -162.38
CA ALA A 68 53.93 5.06 -162.19
C ALA A 68 53.05 4.15 -161.31
N ALA A 69 53.12 2.83 -161.50
CA ALA A 69 52.41 1.86 -160.67
C ALA A 69 52.93 1.84 -159.21
N ILE A 70 54.24 2.04 -159.00
CA ILE A 70 54.84 2.16 -157.67
C ILE A 70 54.39 3.46 -156.99
N GLU A 71 54.42 4.59 -157.70
CA GLU A 71 53.93 5.87 -157.16
C GLU A 71 52.45 5.80 -156.78
N GLU A 72 51.60 5.19 -157.62
CA GLU A 72 50.18 5.00 -157.32
C GLU A 72 49.99 4.06 -156.12
N ALA A 73 50.78 2.99 -156.01
CA ALA A 73 50.77 2.08 -154.88
C ALA A 73 51.23 2.78 -153.59
N GLU A 74 52.26 3.63 -153.65
CA GLU A 74 52.72 4.43 -152.51
C GLU A 74 51.68 5.45 -152.05
N GLN A 75 51.01 6.12 -152.98
CA GLN A 75 49.93 7.06 -152.65
C GLN A 75 48.75 6.33 -151.99
N LYS A 76 48.35 5.17 -152.52
CA LYS A 76 47.33 4.30 -151.91
C LYS A 76 47.75 3.83 -150.52
N LEU A 77 49.00 3.38 -150.36
CA LEU A 77 49.51 2.93 -149.06
C LEU A 77 49.55 4.08 -148.04
N LYS A 78 49.93 5.30 -148.45
CA LYS A 78 49.89 6.50 -147.58
C LYS A 78 48.46 6.86 -147.19
N ALA A 79 47.52 6.82 -148.12
CA ALA A 79 46.11 7.09 -147.85
C ALA A 79 45.50 6.04 -146.91
N GLU A 80 45.77 4.75 -147.15
CA GLU A 80 45.35 3.65 -146.28
C GLU A 80 45.99 3.73 -144.90
N THR A 81 47.29 4.03 -144.81
CA THR A 81 47.99 4.19 -143.53
C THR A 81 47.43 5.36 -142.73
N HIS A 82 47.15 6.48 -143.39
CA HIS A 82 46.51 7.64 -142.76
C HIS A 82 45.09 7.32 -142.29
N ALA A 83 44.28 6.65 -143.13
CA ALA A 83 42.94 6.20 -142.77
C ALA A 83 42.96 5.21 -141.59
N LEU A 84 43.90 4.26 -141.58
CA LEU A 84 44.07 3.30 -140.50
C LEU A 84 44.53 3.97 -139.20
N SER A 85 45.43 4.95 -139.30
CA SER A 85 45.87 5.75 -138.14
C SER A 85 44.71 6.54 -137.54
N LYS A 86 43.90 7.19 -138.38
CA LYS A 86 42.71 7.93 -137.93
C LYS A 86 41.68 7.00 -137.30
N ALA A 87 41.39 5.87 -137.94
CA ALA A 87 40.49 4.84 -137.39
C ALA A 87 41.00 4.30 -136.04
N ARG A 88 42.32 4.05 -135.90
CA ARG A 88 42.92 3.66 -134.62
C ARG A 88 42.76 4.73 -133.54
N GLN A 89 42.96 6.01 -133.88
CA GLN A 89 42.77 7.11 -132.94
C GLN A 89 41.31 7.24 -132.48
N GLU A 90 40.36 7.10 -133.41
CA GLU A 90 38.92 7.13 -133.10
C GLU A 90 38.52 5.94 -132.21
N ILE A 91 39.00 4.73 -132.51
CA ILE A 91 38.78 3.54 -131.67
C ILE A 91 39.39 3.72 -130.28
N GLN A 92 40.61 4.28 -130.17
CA GLN A 92 41.24 4.57 -128.88
C GLN A 92 40.45 5.62 -128.07
N ALA A 93 39.96 6.67 -128.74
CA ALA A 93 39.15 7.70 -128.09
C ALA A 93 37.81 7.13 -127.61
N GLN A 94 37.12 6.34 -128.45
CA GLN A 94 35.89 5.64 -128.07
C GLN A 94 36.12 4.66 -126.92
N ALA A 95 37.20 3.87 -126.96
CA ALA A 95 37.56 2.96 -125.86
C ALA A 95 37.80 3.72 -124.55
N LYS A 96 38.47 4.88 -124.59
CA LYS A 96 38.70 5.72 -123.41
C LYS A 96 37.41 6.32 -122.85
N GLU A 97 36.50 6.78 -123.71
CA GLU A 97 35.21 7.30 -123.27
C GLU A 97 34.29 6.19 -122.74
N MET A 98 34.28 5.01 -123.37
CA MET A 98 33.58 3.84 -122.85
C MET A 98 34.13 3.42 -121.48
N ALA A 99 35.46 3.38 -121.30
CA ALA A 99 36.08 3.08 -120.01
C ALA A 99 35.70 4.10 -118.92
N LYS A 100 35.67 5.40 -119.24
CA LYS A 100 35.21 6.43 -118.30
C LYS A 100 33.72 6.31 -117.98
N ALA A 101 32.88 6.03 -118.98
CA ALA A 101 31.44 5.85 -118.78
C ALA A 101 31.17 4.62 -117.91
N GLN A 102 31.86 3.51 -118.18
CA GLN A 102 31.78 2.29 -117.39
C GLN A 102 32.26 2.54 -115.95
N ALA A 103 33.41 3.20 -115.75
CA ALA A 103 33.90 3.54 -114.42
C ALA A 103 32.93 4.44 -113.64
N LYS A 104 32.26 5.40 -114.30
CA LYS A 104 31.22 6.22 -113.67
C LYS A 104 29.97 5.42 -113.31
N ALA A 105 29.53 4.50 -114.17
CA ALA A 105 28.39 3.64 -113.91
C ALA A 105 28.68 2.66 -112.75
N GLU A 106 29.87 2.06 -112.72
CA GLU A 106 30.35 1.22 -111.61
C GLU A 106 30.44 2.03 -110.30
N ALA A 107 30.93 3.27 -110.34
CA ALA A 107 30.95 4.14 -109.17
C ALA A 107 29.55 4.54 -108.67
N ASP A 108 28.62 4.90 -109.56
CA ASP A 108 27.24 5.25 -109.20
C ASP A 108 26.49 4.04 -108.62
N THR A 109 26.62 2.87 -109.25
CA THR A 109 26.02 1.63 -108.73
C THR A 109 26.61 1.24 -107.38
N ALA A 110 27.92 1.34 -107.18
CA ALA A 110 28.55 1.11 -105.89
C ALA A 110 28.02 2.09 -104.82
N ALA A 111 27.91 3.38 -105.15
CA ALA A 111 27.37 4.41 -104.25
C ALA A 111 25.90 4.15 -103.88
N ARG A 112 25.07 3.73 -104.84
CA ARG A 112 23.66 3.37 -104.60
C ARG A 112 23.52 2.12 -103.73
N ILE A 113 24.37 1.12 -103.92
CA ILE A 113 24.39 -0.09 -103.09
C ILE A 113 24.77 0.27 -101.65
N GLU A 114 25.80 1.08 -101.43
CA GLU A 114 26.21 1.53 -100.08
C GLU A 114 25.13 2.41 -99.41
N ALA A 115 24.51 3.31 -100.16
CA ALA A 115 23.38 4.11 -99.65
C ALA A 115 22.19 3.21 -99.25
N GLN A 116 21.87 2.18 -100.05
CA GLN A 116 20.80 1.23 -99.75
C GLN A 116 21.11 0.37 -98.51
N LYS A 117 22.37 -0.09 -98.36
CA LYS A 117 22.82 -0.82 -97.15
C LYS A 117 22.70 0.05 -95.91
N THR A 118 23.15 1.30 -95.99
CA THR A 118 23.07 2.25 -94.88
C THR A 118 21.62 2.52 -94.50
N ALA A 119 20.75 2.82 -95.48
CA ALA A 119 19.33 3.05 -95.24
C ALA A 119 18.62 1.82 -94.63
N THR A 120 18.97 0.60 -95.05
CA THR A 120 18.39 -0.62 -94.46
C THR A 120 18.92 -0.90 -93.05
N GLN A 121 20.18 -0.58 -92.75
CA GLN A 121 20.70 -0.66 -91.38
C GLN A 121 20.02 0.37 -90.47
N GLU A 122 19.92 1.63 -90.90
CA GLU A 122 19.22 2.67 -90.12
C GLU A 122 17.76 2.32 -89.88
N ALA A 123 17.04 1.81 -90.90
CA ALA A 123 15.66 1.37 -90.73
C ALA A 123 15.53 0.23 -89.71
N LYS A 124 16.46 -0.74 -89.71
CA LYS A 124 16.49 -1.83 -88.72
C LYS A 124 16.77 -1.31 -87.31
N GLU A 125 17.73 -0.40 -87.15
CA GLU A 125 18.03 0.18 -85.83
C GLU A 125 16.88 1.04 -85.31
N ARG A 126 16.22 1.84 -86.17
CA ARG A 126 15.00 2.58 -85.80
C ARG A 126 13.87 1.64 -85.36
N ALA A 127 13.65 0.55 -86.08
CA ALA A 127 12.63 -0.44 -85.71
C ALA A 127 12.91 -1.08 -84.34
N LYS A 128 14.17 -1.43 -84.04
CA LYS A 128 14.56 -1.95 -82.72
C LYS A 128 14.36 -0.91 -81.61
N VAL A 129 14.71 0.35 -81.86
CA VAL A 129 14.50 1.43 -80.87
C VAL A 129 13.01 1.65 -80.62
N GLU A 130 12.19 1.68 -81.67
CA GLU A 130 10.74 1.82 -81.53
C GLU A 130 10.12 0.66 -80.76
N GLU A 131 10.56 -0.57 -81.02
CA GLU A 131 10.12 -1.75 -80.25
C GLU A 131 10.49 -1.63 -78.77
N ARG A 132 11.74 -1.25 -78.46
CA ARG A 132 12.20 -1.04 -77.08
C ARG A 132 11.39 0.04 -76.37
N LEU A 133 11.14 1.17 -77.02
CA LEU A 133 10.34 2.26 -76.46
C LEU A 133 8.88 1.83 -76.21
N LYS A 134 8.30 1.03 -77.10
CA LYS A 134 6.95 0.46 -76.87
C LYS A 134 6.94 -0.52 -75.70
N ALA A 135 7.98 -1.35 -75.55
CA ALA A 135 8.10 -2.26 -74.43
C ALA A 135 8.26 -1.51 -73.10
N GLU A 136 9.13 -0.50 -73.06
CA GLU A 136 9.35 0.34 -71.88
C GLU A 136 8.10 1.15 -71.50
N ALA A 137 7.38 1.70 -72.48
CA ALA A 137 6.11 2.40 -72.21
C ALA A 137 5.04 1.47 -71.62
N LYS A 138 4.96 0.21 -72.08
CA LYS A 138 4.06 -0.81 -71.51
C LYS A 138 4.46 -1.19 -70.10
N GLU A 139 5.75 -1.34 -69.85
CA GLU A 139 6.29 -1.63 -68.52
C GLU A 139 5.93 -0.49 -67.55
N GLN A 140 6.24 0.75 -67.92
CA GLN A 140 5.93 1.92 -67.08
C GLN A 140 4.43 2.05 -66.81
N ALA A 141 3.58 1.73 -67.78
CA ALA A 141 2.14 1.70 -67.59
C ALA A 141 1.72 0.62 -66.57
N ARG A 142 2.34 -0.58 -66.63
CA ARG A 142 2.10 -1.66 -65.66
C ARG A 142 2.56 -1.26 -64.26
N LEU A 143 3.76 -0.71 -64.10
CA LEU A 143 4.27 -0.25 -62.80
C LEU A 143 3.39 0.85 -62.20
N LYS A 144 2.91 1.79 -63.02
CA LYS A 144 1.99 2.84 -62.55
C LYS A 144 0.67 2.25 -62.06
N ALA A 145 0.13 1.24 -62.75
CA ALA A 145 -1.08 0.55 -62.32
C ALA A 145 -0.84 -0.22 -61.01
N GLU A 146 0.22 -1.02 -60.93
CA GLU A 146 0.59 -1.77 -59.73
C GLU A 146 0.84 -0.85 -58.52
N ALA A 147 1.49 0.30 -58.74
CA ALA A 147 1.71 1.30 -57.68
C ALA A 147 0.39 1.95 -57.23
N ALA A 148 -0.54 2.24 -58.15
CA ALA A 148 -1.85 2.78 -57.81
C ALA A 148 -2.67 1.77 -56.98
N ASP A 149 -2.66 0.50 -57.38
CA ASP A 149 -3.33 -0.59 -56.66
C ASP A 149 -2.73 -0.80 -55.26
N ALA A 150 -1.40 -0.79 -55.15
CA ALA A 150 -0.71 -0.90 -53.85
C ALA A 150 -1.06 0.27 -52.91
N VAL A 151 -1.12 1.50 -53.43
CA VAL A 151 -1.53 2.67 -52.64
C VAL A 151 -3.00 2.57 -52.22
N ALA A 152 -3.89 2.09 -53.11
CA ALA A 152 -5.30 1.89 -52.78
C ALA A 152 -5.48 0.82 -51.69
N ALA A 153 -4.78 -0.32 -51.79
CA ALA A 153 -4.79 -1.37 -50.79
C ALA A 153 -4.26 -0.89 -49.43
N ALA A 154 -3.15 -0.15 -49.42
CA ALA A 154 -2.58 0.41 -48.20
C ALA A 154 -3.52 1.43 -47.52
N LYS A 155 -4.26 2.23 -48.30
CA LYS A 155 -5.29 3.14 -47.77
C LYS A 155 -6.46 2.38 -47.17
N ALA A 156 -6.97 1.35 -47.84
CA ALA A 156 -8.04 0.52 -47.32
C ALA A 156 -7.66 -0.18 -46.00
N GLU A 157 -6.46 -0.73 -45.91
CA GLU A 157 -5.96 -1.35 -44.66
C GLU A 157 -5.78 -0.31 -43.53
N ALA A 158 -5.33 0.90 -43.87
CA ALA A 158 -5.22 1.99 -42.91
C ALA A 158 -6.59 2.44 -42.39
N GLU A 159 -7.59 2.57 -43.26
CA GLU A 159 -8.97 2.91 -42.90
C GLU A 159 -9.59 1.82 -42.00
N GLU A 160 -9.45 0.55 -42.37
CA GLU A 160 -9.92 -0.58 -41.54
C GLU A 160 -9.29 -0.56 -40.13
N LYS A 161 -7.99 -0.31 -40.03
CA LYS A 161 -7.30 -0.18 -38.73
C LYS A 161 -7.83 0.99 -37.94
N VAL A 162 -8.04 2.15 -38.56
CA VAL A 162 -8.60 3.33 -37.89
C VAL A 162 -10.00 3.05 -37.35
N GLU A 163 -10.87 2.40 -38.13
CA GLU A 163 -12.20 1.99 -37.67
C GLU A 163 -12.13 0.99 -36.51
N TRP A 164 -11.23 0.01 -36.59
CA TRP A 164 -11.01 -0.97 -35.52
C TRP A 164 -10.54 -0.30 -34.23
N TYR A 165 -9.55 0.59 -34.29
CA TYR A 165 -9.08 1.34 -33.12
C TYR A 165 -10.16 2.27 -32.56
N ALA A 166 -10.93 2.94 -33.41
CA ALA A 166 -12.03 3.79 -32.98
C ALA A 166 -13.11 2.98 -32.23
N ALA A 167 -13.46 1.79 -32.73
CA ALA A 167 -14.39 0.89 -32.06
C ALA A 167 -13.84 0.39 -30.71
N ALA A 168 -12.55 0.02 -30.65
CA ALA A 168 -11.90 -0.42 -29.42
C ALA A 168 -11.84 0.68 -28.36
N ILE A 169 -11.53 1.93 -28.76
CA ILE A 169 -11.52 3.09 -27.87
C ILE A 169 -12.93 3.33 -27.32
N LYS A 170 -13.96 3.35 -28.17
CA LYS A 170 -15.35 3.54 -27.74
C LYS A 170 -15.79 2.47 -26.73
N GLN A 171 -15.44 1.21 -26.97
CA GLN A 171 -15.75 0.13 -26.02
C GLN A 171 -15.01 0.30 -24.69
N ALA A 172 -13.77 0.77 -24.71
CA ALA A 172 -13.00 1.05 -23.49
C ALA A 172 -13.61 2.23 -22.70
N GLU A 173 -14.03 3.30 -23.39
CA GLU A 173 -14.71 4.44 -22.77
C GLU A 173 -16.04 4.03 -22.13
N GLU A 174 -16.85 3.21 -22.80
CA GLU A 174 -18.11 2.69 -22.25
C GLU A 174 -17.87 1.86 -20.98
N LYS A 175 -16.86 0.97 -20.98
CA LYS A 175 -16.47 0.20 -19.78
C LYS A 175 -16.04 1.11 -18.63
N LEU A 176 -15.17 2.08 -18.90
CA LEU A 176 -14.72 3.06 -17.90
C LEU A 176 -15.88 3.87 -17.32
N GLN A 177 -16.85 4.27 -18.15
CA GLN A 177 -18.05 4.95 -17.66
C GLN A 177 -18.91 4.06 -16.78
N THR A 178 -19.06 2.77 -17.11
CA THR A 178 -19.80 1.82 -16.27
C THR A 178 -19.12 1.59 -14.92
N GLU A 179 -17.79 1.37 -14.92
CA GLU A 179 -17.00 1.20 -13.70
C GLU A 179 -17.02 2.46 -12.82
N ALA A 180 -16.93 3.64 -13.43
CA ALA A 180 -17.02 4.91 -12.71
C ALA A 180 -18.41 5.09 -12.04
N LYS A 181 -19.49 4.72 -12.73
CA LYS A 181 -20.85 4.75 -12.17
C LYS A 181 -21.01 3.74 -11.03
N GLU A 182 -20.49 2.53 -11.18
CA GLU A 182 -20.53 1.50 -10.13
C GLU A 182 -19.74 1.94 -8.90
N GLN A 183 -18.52 2.47 -9.07
CA GLN A 183 -17.74 3.01 -7.96
C GLN A 183 -18.45 4.18 -7.27
N ALA A 184 -19.11 5.06 -8.03
CA ALA A 184 -19.90 6.15 -7.44
C ALA A 184 -21.08 5.60 -6.63
N ARG A 185 -21.77 4.57 -7.13
CA ARG A 185 -22.88 3.92 -6.41
C ARG A 185 -22.40 3.25 -5.13
N LEU A 186 -21.31 2.48 -5.18
CA LEU A 186 -20.72 1.83 -4.00
C LEU A 186 -20.26 2.86 -2.97
N LYS A 187 -19.65 3.98 -3.40
CA LYS A 187 -19.29 5.08 -2.49
C LYS A 187 -20.51 5.71 -1.83
N ALA A 188 -21.62 5.86 -2.55
CA ALA A 188 -22.87 6.38 -1.98
C ALA A 188 -23.49 5.38 -0.99
N GLU A 189 -23.59 4.10 -1.36
CA GLU A 189 -24.11 3.02 -0.50
C GLU A 189 -23.28 2.86 0.78
N THR A 190 -21.95 2.93 0.67
CA THR A 190 -21.06 2.86 1.84
C THR A 190 -21.17 4.10 2.73
N ALA A 191 -21.30 5.30 2.16
CA ALA A 191 -21.54 6.51 2.94
C ALA A 191 -22.88 6.46 3.69
N GLU A 192 -23.94 5.96 3.04
CA GLU A 192 -25.24 5.75 3.67
C GLU A 192 -25.17 4.71 4.80
N ALA A 193 -24.52 3.57 4.58
CA ALA A 193 -24.35 2.54 5.61
C ALA A 193 -23.54 3.07 6.81
N VAL A 194 -22.47 3.83 6.57
CA VAL A 194 -21.69 4.46 7.64
C VAL A 194 -22.54 5.48 8.42
N ALA A 195 -23.36 6.28 7.73
CA ALA A 195 -24.25 7.22 8.38
C ALA A 195 -25.31 6.51 9.25
N ALA A 196 -25.88 5.40 8.76
CA ALA A 196 -26.85 4.59 9.51
C ALA A 196 -26.23 3.97 10.76
N VAL A 197 -25.04 3.35 10.65
CA VAL A 197 -24.33 2.78 11.80
C VAL A 197 -23.97 3.86 12.82
N LYS A 198 -23.57 5.05 12.35
CA LYS A 198 -23.27 6.17 13.24
C LYS A 198 -24.52 6.64 14.00
N ALA A 199 -25.66 6.77 13.32
CA ALA A 199 -26.92 7.14 13.95
C ALA A 199 -27.38 6.10 15.00
N GLU A 200 -27.28 4.80 14.68
CA GLU A 200 -27.61 3.72 15.63
C GLU A 200 -26.66 3.73 16.84
N ALA A 201 -25.37 4.02 16.62
CA ALA A 201 -24.40 4.14 17.70
C ALA A 201 -24.70 5.34 18.61
N GLU A 202 -25.05 6.49 18.03
CA GLU A 202 -25.46 7.69 18.77
C GLU A 202 -26.73 7.42 19.60
N GLU A 203 -27.75 6.77 19.04
CA GLU A 203 -28.97 6.37 19.77
C GLU A 203 -28.64 5.45 20.96
N LYS A 204 -27.80 4.43 20.76
CA LYS A 204 -27.37 3.53 21.85
C LYS A 204 -26.61 4.29 22.93
N VAL A 205 -25.72 5.21 22.56
CA VAL A 205 -24.97 6.02 23.52
C VAL A 205 -25.91 6.89 24.36
N GLU A 206 -26.90 7.53 23.74
CA GLU A 206 -27.92 8.32 24.45
C GLU A 206 -28.76 7.44 25.39
N TRP A 207 -29.16 6.25 24.94
CA TRP A 207 -29.90 5.29 25.76
C TRP A 207 -29.09 4.84 26.99
N TYR A 208 -27.83 4.44 26.81
CA TYR A 208 -26.95 4.07 27.93
C TYR A 208 -26.70 5.26 28.86
N ALA A 209 -26.50 6.46 28.32
CA ALA A 209 -26.31 7.67 29.13
C ALA A 209 -27.56 7.98 29.97
N ALA A 210 -28.76 7.83 29.42
CA ALA A 210 -30.01 8.00 30.15
C ALA A 210 -30.18 6.93 31.25
N ALA A 211 -29.86 5.67 30.95
CA ALA A 211 -29.90 4.58 31.93
C ALA A 211 -28.92 4.81 33.09
N ILE A 212 -27.70 5.29 32.81
CA ILE A 212 -26.71 5.65 33.83
C ILE A 212 -27.23 6.79 34.72
N ARG A 213 -27.75 7.88 34.12
CA ARG A 213 -28.32 9.00 34.90
C ARG A 213 -29.44 8.55 35.82
N GLN A 214 -30.34 7.68 35.35
CA GLN A 214 -31.42 7.15 36.16
C GLN A 214 -30.90 6.28 37.31
N ALA A 215 -29.86 5.49 37.07
CA ALA A 215 -29.22 4.69 38.12
C ALA A 215 -28.52 5.56 39.16
N GLU A 216 -27.79 6.60 38.73
CA GLU A 216 -27.15 7.57 39.62
C GLU A 216 -28.17 8.32 40.48
N GLU A 217 -29.30 8.74 39.90
CA GLU A 217 -30.38 9.40 40.64
C GLU A 217 -30.95 8.48 41.73
N LYS A 218 -31.24 7.20 41.39
CA LYS A 218 -31.70 6.20 42.38
C LYS A 218 -30.68 5.97 43.49
N LEU A 219 -29.40 5.85 43.17
CA LEU A 219 -28.35 5.70 44.18
C LEU A 219 -28.26 6.94 45.08
N GLN A 220 -28.43 8.14 44.52
CA GLN A 220 -28.47 9.37 45.31
C GLN A 220 -29.69 9.44 46.23
N THR A 221 -30.88 9.04 45.77
CA THR A 221 -32.08 9.02 46.61
C THR A 221 -31.98 7.97 47.72
N GLU A 222 -31.51 6.77 47.41
CA GLU A 222 -31.24 5.71 48.40
C GLU A 222 -30.18 6.15 49.42
N ALA A 223 -29.10 6.79 48.98
CA ALA A 223 -28.07 7.32 49.88
C ALA A 223 -28.62 8.41 50.82
N LYS A 224 -29.47 9.31 50.31
CA LYS A 224 -30.15 10.32 51.13
C LYS A 224 -31.09 9.68 52.15
N GLU A 225 -31.85 8.67 51.74
CA GLU A 225 -32.76 7.96 52.65
C GLU A 225 -31.99 7.20 53.73
N GLN A 226 -30.91 6.50 53.38
CA GLN A 226 -30.03 5.86 54.36
C GLN A 226 -29.40 6.88 55.32
N ALA A 227 -29.01 8.06 54.83
CA ALA A 227 -28.49 9.12 55.69
C ALA A 227 -29.57 9.64 56.65
N ARG A 228 -30.81 9.81 56.20
CA ARG A 228 -31.95 10.19 57.05
C ARG A 228 -32.24 9.13 58.11
N ILE A 229 -32.36 7.87 57.71
CA ILE A 229 -32.59 6.75 58.65
C ILE A 229 -31.47 6.67 59.70
N LYS A 230 -30.20 6.83 59.29
CA LYS A 230 -29.07 6.84 60.25
C LYS A 230 -29.14 8.04 61.20
N ALA A 231 -29.55 9.21 60.71
CA ALA A 231 -29.72 10.40 61.55
C ALA A 231 -30.86 10.23 62.55
N GLU A 232 -32.03 9.77 62.10
CA GLU A 232 -33.19 9.47 62.96
C GLU A 232 -32.85 8.39 63.99
N ALA A 233 -32.16 7.32 63.59
CA ALA A 233 -31.69 6.29 64.53
C ALA A 233 -30.70 6.86 65.57
N ALA A 234 -29.79 7.74 65.16
CA ALA A 234 -28.87 8.40 66.09
C ALA A 234 -29.61 9.31 67.08
N GLU A 235 -30.64 10.03 66.63
CA GLU A 235 -31.50 10.86 67.49
C GLU A 235 -32.29 10.01 68.49
N VAL A 236 -32.91 8.91 68.04
CA VAL A 236 -33.64 7.98 68.93
C VAL A 236 -32.70 7.36 69.95
N ILE A 237 -31.49 6.94 69.54
CA ILE A 237 -30.47 6.41 70.47
C ILE A 237 -30.04 7.49 71.47
N ALA A 238 -29.85 8.72 71.03
CA ALA A 238 -29.48 9.84 71.91
C ALA A 238 -30.60 10.16 72.92
N ALA A 239 -31.86 10.23 72.47
CA ALA A 239 -33.01 10.45 73.32
C ALA A 239 -33.21 9.30 74.33
N ALA A 240 -33.08 8.05 73.90
CA ALA A 240 -33.17 6.90 74.79
C ALA A 240 -32.03 6.88 75.83
N LYS A 241 -30.82 7.31 75.46
CA LYS A 241 -29.72 7.48 76.42
C LYS A 241 -30.01 8.59 77.42
N ALA A 242 -30.50 9.74 76.97
CA ALA A 242 -30.88 10.85 77.84
C ALA A 242 -32.01 10.45 78.82
N GLU A 243 -33.05 9.75 78.35
CA GLU A 243 -34.13 9.24 79.21
C GLU A 243 -33.62 8.18 80.20
N ALA A 244 -32.68 7.31 79.77
CA ALA A 244 -32.05 6.35 80.67
C ALA A 244 -31.19 7.05 81.73
N GLU A 245 -30.42 8.09 81.36
CA GLU A 245 -29.66 8.91 82.29
C GLU A 245 -30.57 9.64 83.29
N GLU A 246 -31.67 10.25 82.83
CA GLU A 246 -32.67 10.89 83.71
C GLU A 246 -33.29 9.88 84.68
N LYS A 247 -33.65 8.68 84.22
CA LYS A 247 -34.14 7.60 85.09
C LYS A 247 -33.09 7.16 86.09
N VAL A 248 -31.82 7.03 85.68
CA VAL A 248 -30.72 6.70 86.59
C VAL A 248 -30.54 7.79 87.65
N GLU A 249 -30.61 9.07 87.28
CA GLU A 249 -30.56 10.18 88.23
C GLU A 249 -31.76 10.19 89.18
N PHE A 250 -32.98 9.96 88.67
CA PHE A 250 -34.20 9.85 89.47
C PHE A 250 -34.11 8.70 90.49
N TYR A 251 -33.75 7.50 90.03
CA TYR A 251 -33.56 6.34 90.93
C TYR A 251 -32.41 6.56 91.91
N ALA A 252 -31.32 7.22 91.51
CA ALA A 252 -30.24 7.57 92.42
C ALA A 252 -30.69 8.57 93.51
N ALA A 253 -31.56 9.53 93.17
CA ALA A 253 -32.15 10.45 94.14
C ALA A 253 -33.11 9.74 95.11
N ASP A 254 -33.98 8.86 94.60
CA ASP A 254 -34.87 8.04 95.43
C ASP A 254 -34.08 7.12 96.38
N ILE A 255 -32.99 6.49 95.89
CA ILE A 255 -32.10 5.69 96.72
C ILE A 255 -31.46 6.55 97.82
N ARG A 256 -30.94 7.74 97.50
CA ARG A 256 -30.39 8.66 98.52
C ARG A 256 -31.43 9.06 99.56
N GLN A 257 -32.66 9.37 99.13
CA GLN A 257 -33.73 9.74 100.06
C GLN A 257 -34.13 8.55 100.95
N ALA A 258 -34.14 7.33 100.41
CA ALA A 258 -34.38 6.11 101.17
C ALA A 258 -33.24 5.87 102.18
N GLU A 259 -31.98 6.04 101.77
CA GLU A 259 -30.82 5.94 102.67
C GLU A 259 -30.87 6.99 103.79
N GLU A 260 -31.26 8.23 103.50
CA GLU A 260 -31.45 9.27 104.52
C GLU A 260 -32.60 8.95 105.48
N LYS A 261 -33.73 8.44 104.98
CA LYS A 261 -34.85 7.99 105.83
C LYS A 261 -34.42 6.81 106.71
N LEU A 262 -33.64 5.87 106.18
CA LEU A 262 -33.10 4.75 106.95
C LEU A 262 -32.09 5.22 107.99
N LYS A 263 -31.23 6.20 107.67
CA LYS A 263 -30.33 6.83 108.66
C LYS A 263 -31.11 7.58 109.74
N ALA A 264 -32.13 8.34 109.37
CA ALA A 264 -32.99 9.04 110.31
C ALA A 264 -33.75 8.05 111.22
N GLN A 265 -34.30 6.97 110.67
CA GLN A 265 -34.90 5.88 111.46
C GLN A 265 -33.89 5.19 112.35
N ALA A 266 -32.67 4.93 111.87
CA ALA A 266 -31.61 4.35 112.68
C ALA A 266 -31.20 5.28 113.84
N GLU A 267 -31.13 6.60 113.61
CA GLU A 267 -30.90 7.58 114.67
C GLU A 267 -32.08 7.70 115.64
N GLU A 268 -33.32 7.64 115.16
CA GLU A 268 -34.53 7.68 115.99
C GLU A 268 -34.61 6.42 116.85
N THR A 269 -34.32 5.25 116.27
CA THR A 269 -34.21 3.97 116.99
C THR A 269 -33.07 4.02 118.00
N ALA A 270 -31.89 4.53 117.64
CA ALA A 270 -30.78 4.68 118.57
C ALA A 270 -31.10 5.69 119.70
N LYS A 271 -31.85 6.76 119.43
CA LYS A 271 -32.34 7.70 120.46
C LYS A 271 -33.42 7.06 121.33
N ALA A 272 -34.31 6.24 120.76
CA ALA A 272 -35.34 5.52 121.49
C ALA A 272 -34.73 4.44 122.39
N GLU A 273 -33.75 3.68 121.89
CA GLU A 273 -32.96 2.72 122.67
C GLU A 273 -32.12 3.43 123.73
N GLY A 274 -31.50 4.56 123.41
CA GLY A 274 -30.79 5.39 124.38
C GLY A 274 -31.71 5.90 125.50
N LYS A 275 -32.93 6.33 125.15
CA LYS A 275 -33.96 6.71 126.14
C LYS A 275 -34.41 5.51 126.95
N ALA A 276 -34.72 4.38 126.32
CA ALA A 276 -35.13 3.15 127.01
C ALA A 276 -34.03 2.62 127.94
N ALA A 277 -32.75 2.70 127.54
CA ALA A 277 -31.61 2.35 128.37
C ALA A 277 -31.45 3.33 129.54
N SER A 278 -31.58 4.64 129.30
CA SER A 278 -31.52 5.65 130.37
C SER A 278 -32.69 5.53 131.36
N GLU A 279 -33.88 5.19 130.89
CA GLU A 279 -35.07 4.96 131.71
C GLU A 279 -34.98 3.63 132.46
N ALA A 280 -34.37 2.60 131.86
CA ALA A 280 -34.04 1.35 132.54
C ALA A 280 -33.01 1.57 133.65
N VAL A 281 -31.95 2.35 133.41
CA VAL A 281 -30.97 2.74 134.43
C VAL A 281 -31.63 3.55 135.55
N ALA A 282 -32.48 4.53 135.21
CA ALA A 282 -33.22 5.32 136.19
C ALA A 282 -34.20 4.46 137.02
N ARG A 283 -34.88 3.48 136.43
CA ARG A 283 -35.71 2.50 137.17
C ARG A 283 -34.89 1.62 138.10
N LEU A 284 -33.69 1.22 137.69
CA LEU A 284 -32.80 0.39 138.50
C LEU A 284 -32.23 1.16 139.69
N GLU A 285 -31.89 2.44 139.50
CA GLU A 285 -31.50 3.35 140.58
C GLU A 285 -32.67 3.69 141.51
N ALA A 286 -33.88 3.90 140.97
CA ALA A 286 -35.08 4.09 141.77
C ALA A 286 -35.44 2.84 142.60
N GLN A 287 -35.26 1.64 142.05
CA GLN A 287 -35.42 0.39 142.80
C GLN A 287 -34.36 0.23 143.89
N LYS A 288 -33.10 0.60 143.63
CA LYS A 288 -32.05 0.61 144.67
C LYS A 288 -32.38 1.57 145.80
N ARG A 289 -32.79 2.81 145.50
CA ARG A 289 -33.21 3.79 146.52
C ARG A 289 -34.46 3.35 147.28
N ALA A 290 -35.42 2.74 146.62
CA ALA A 290 -36.60 2.18 147.28
C ALA A 290 -36.26 0.98 148.17
N ALA A 291 -35.29 0.15 147.78
CA ALA A 291 -34.78 -0.94 148.61
C ALA A 291 -34.00 -0.43 149.83
N GLU A 292 -33.16 0.59 149.66
CA GLU A 292 -32.42 1.25 150.75
C GLU A 292 -33.37 1.98 151.71
N GLU A 293 -34.41 2.67 151.22
CA GLU A 293 -35.45 3.27 152.07
C GLU A 293 -36.31 2.21 152.78
N ALA A 294 -36.59 1.07 152.14
CA ALA A 294 -37.29 -0.05 152.77
C ALA A 294 -36.42 -0.69 153.87
N GLN A 295 -35.11 -0.80 153.65
CA GLN A 295 -34.16 -1.33 154.62
C GLN A 295 -33.96 -0.35 155.80
N ALA A 296 -33.88 0.96 155.53
CA ALA A 296 -33.86 2.00 156.56
C ALA A 296 -35.18 2.05 157.36
N LYS A 297 -36.34 1.88 156.72
CA LYS A 297 -37.63 1.77 157.41
C LYS A 297 -37.73 0.48 158.22
N ALA A 298 -37.18 -0.64 157.75
CA ALA A 298 -37.12 -1.88 158.50
C ALA A 298 -36.24 -1.75 159.75
N GLU A 299 -35.07 -1.12 159.67
CA GLU A 299 -34.19 -0.86 160.83
C GLU A 299 -34.81 0.13 161.82
N VAL A 300 -35.51 1.16 161.34
CA VAL A 300 -36.26 2.10 162.21
C VAL A 300 -37.44 1.40 162.88
N GLN A 301 -38.11 0.47 162.21
CA GLN A 301 -39.23 -0.29 162.78
C GLN A 301 -38.76 -1.38 163.76
N GLU A 302 -37.59 -1.96 163.53
CA GLU A 302 -36.86 -2.81 164.49
C GLU A 302 -36.45 -2.01 165.73
N ARG A 303 -35.86 -0.82 165.55
CA ARG A 303 -35.55 0.10 166.66
C ARG A 303 -36.80 0.51 167.43
N LEU A 304 -37.92 0.81 166.74
CA LEU A 304 -39.18 1.13 167.40
C LEU A 304 -39.77 -0.08 168.15
N ARG A 305 -39.59 -1.31 167.63
CA ARG A 305 -40.01 -2.55 168.32
C ARG A 305 -39.13 -2.87 169.52
N ALA A 306 -37.82 -2.64 169.42
CA ALA A 306 -36.90 -2.74 170.55
C ALA A 306 -37.22 -1.70 171.62
N GLU A 307 -37.45 -0.44 171.23
CA GLU A 307 -37.78 0.66 172.13
C GLU A 307 -39.19 0.51 172.74
N THR A 308 -40.17 -0.05 172.01
CA THR A 308 -41.50 -0.39 172.58
C THR A 308 -41.47 -1.64 173.45
N GLN A 309 -40.61 -2.62 173.18
CA GLN A 309 -40.38 -3.74 174.11
C GLN A 309 -39.63 -3.29 175.37
N GLU A 310 -38.76 -2.29 175.25
CA GLU A 310 -38.08 -1.68 176.40
C GLU A 310 -39.03 -0.78 177.20
N ARG A 311 -39.93 -0.04 176.54
CA ARG A 311 -41.04 0.68 177.19
C ARG A 311 -42.04 -0.27 177.85
N ALA A 312 -42.32 -1.43 177.24
CA ALA A 312 -43.16 -2.47 177.83
C ALA A 312 -42.46 -3.20 178.98
N ARG A 313 -41.12 -3.35 178.96
CA ARG A 313 -40.33 -3.82 180.11
C ARG A 313 -40.30 -2.79 181.24
N ILE A 314 -40.18 -1.51 180.93
CA ILE A 314 -40.19 -0.42 181.92
C ILE A 314 -41.60 -0.21 182.50
N GLU A 315 -42.67 -0.35 181.71
CA GLU A 315 -44.06 -0.33 182.22
C GLU A 315 -44.43 -1.61 182.96
N ALA A 316 -43.95 -2.79 182.54
CA ALA A 316 -44.11 -4.02 183.32
C ALA A 316 -43.30 -3.99 184.63
N GLN A 317 -42.11 -3.36 184.63
CA GLN A 317 -41.33 -3.11 185.84
C GLN A 317 -41.92 -1.97 186.69
N ALA A 318 -42.63 -0.99 186.11
CA ALA A 318 -43.36 0.06 186.85
C ALA A 318 -44.68 -0.45 187.43
N VAL A 319 -45.36 -1.39 186.77
CA VAL A 319 -46.58 -2.05 187.28
C VAL A 319 -46.23 -3.18 188.27
N ALA A 320 -45.07 -3.85 188.12
CA ALA A 320 -44.52 -4.71 189.16
C ALA A 320 -44.01 -3.91 190.36
N ALA A 321 -43.32 -2.77 190.16
CA ALA A 321 -42.91 -1.87 191.25
C ALA A 321 -44.09 -1.14 191.93
N ALA A 322 -45.22 -0.93 191.23
CA ALA A 322 -46.46 -0.41 191.83
C ALA A 322 -47.27 -1.50 192.56
N LYS A 323 -47.14 -2.77 192.19
CA LYS A 323 -47.67 -3.90 192.98
C LYS A 323 -46.76 -4.32 194.14
N GLU A 324 -45.48 -3.97 194.11
CA GLU A 324 -44.53 -4.21 195.20
C GLU A 324 -44.45 -3.05 196.21
N LYS A 325 -44.78 -1.80 195.83
CA LYS A 325 -44.92 -0.66 196.77
C LYS A 325 -46.30 -0.46 197.40
N ALA A 326 -47.25 -1.35 197.16
CA ALA A 326 -48.58 -1.35 197.80
C ALA A 326 -48.87 -2.60 198.65
N ARG A 327 -47.88 -3.47 198.89
CA ARG A 327 -48.03 -4.67 199.72
C ARG A 327 -46.89 -4.92 200.71
N GLU A 328 -46.33 -3.85 201.27
CA GLU A 328 -45.53 -3.83 202.52
C GLU A 328 -45.14 -2.35 202.76
N ALA A 329 -45.74 -1.54 203.66
CA ALA A 329 -46.43 -1.86 204.89
C ALA A 329 -47.75 -1.06 205.06
N ARG A 330 -48.87 -1.81 205.06
CA ARG A 330 -49.74 -1.89 206.23
C ARG A 330 -49.93 -3.37 206.56
N HIS A 331 -49.12 -3.89 207.48
CA HIS A 331 -49.59 -4.87 208.45
C HIS A 331 -49.16 -4.41 209.84
N VAL A 332 -50.18 -4.23 210.68
CA VAL A 332 -50.10 -4.16 212.14
C VAL A 332 -49.91 -5.62 212.61
N PRO A 333 -49.02 -5.88 213.59
CA PRO A 333 -48.47 -7.21 213.84
C PRO A 333 -49.44 -8.15 214.56
N VAL A 334 -49.39 -9.44 214.24
CA VAL A 334 -50.04 -10.51 215.02
C VAL A 334 -48.97 -11.28 215.78
N LYS A 335 -48.97 -11.12 217.10
CA LYS A 335 -48.15 -11.91 218.05
C LYS A 335 -48.88 -13.21 218.36
N THR A 336 -48.15 -14.23 218.80
CA THR A 336 -48.65 -15.49 219.37
C THR A 336 -48.34 -15.51 220.87
N GLY A 337 -49.17 -16.17 221.69
CA GLY A 337 -49.03 -16.18 223.15
C GLY A 337 -49.31 -17.55 223.79
N THR A 338 -49.20 -17.60 225.12
CA THR A 338 -49.44 -18.79 225.96
C THR A 338 -50.75 -18.73 226.73
N CYS A 339 -51.54 -19.79 226.65
CA CYS A 339 -52.60 -20.13 227.58
C CYS A 339 -52.03 -20.76 228.86
N GLU A 340 -52.37 -20.22 230.02
CA GLU A 340 -51.97 -20.58 231.39
C GLU A 340 -52.89 -21.63 232.06
N CYS A 341 -54.09 -21.89 231.52
CA CYS A 341 -54.98 -22.95 232.03
C CYS A 341 -54.92 -24.25 231.24
N CYS A 342 -54.97 -24.18 229.90
CA CYS A 342 -54.74 -25.32 228.99
C CYS A 342 -53.27 -25.51 228.60
N GLY A 343 -52.40 -24.56 228.91
CA GLY A 343 -50.95 -24.73 228.69
C GLY A 343 -50.49 -24.62 227.24
N ARG A 344 -51.12 -23.84 226.37
CA ARG A 344 -50.73 -23.77 224.95
C ARG A 344 -50.12 -22.45 224.51
N LYS A 345 -48.91 -22.48 223.95
CA LYS A 345 -48.05 -21.33 223.57
C LYS A 345 -48.09 -20.94 222.10
N ASP A 346 -48.91 -21.65 221.33
CA ASP A 346 -48.85 -21.65 219.87
C ASP A 346 -50.14 -21.07 219.28
N ILE A 347 -50.80 -20.26 220.10
CA ILE A 347 -52.11 -19.69 219.85
C ILE A 347 -51.88 -18.23 219.47
N LYS A 348 -52.50 -17.77 218.38
CA LYS A 348 -52.45 -16.35 218.02
C LYS A 348 -52.92 -15.54 219.21
N GLU A 349 -52.34 -14.37 219.47
CA GLU A 349 -52.81 -13.48 220.54
C GLU A 349 -54.29 -13.13 220.34
N SER A 350 -54.81 -13.17 219.10
CA SER A 350 -56.25 -13.07 218.77
C SER A 350 -57.11 -14.22 219.33
N ASP A 351 -56.50 -15.33 219.69
CA ASP A 351 -57.16 -16.60 220.03
C ASP A 351 -56.91 -16.99 221.52
N LEU A 352 -56.22 -16.12 222.29
CA LEU A 352 -56.04 -16.19 223.76
C LEU A 352 -56.88 -15.11 224.46
N VAL A 353 -57.56 -15.49 225.54
CA VAL A 353 -58.43 -14.63 226.33
C VAL A 353 -57.82 -14.44 227.72
N LYS A 354 -57.51 -13.19 228.10
CA LYS A 354 -56.94 -12.85 229.42
C LYS A 354 -58.06 -12.66 230.45
N ILE A 355 -57.98 -13.30 231.62
CA ILE A 355 -58.97 -13.18 232.72
C ILE A 355 -58.55 -12.17 233.79
N ASP A 356 -59.48 -11.82 234.69
CA ASP A 356 -59.33 -10.78 235.73
C ASP A 356 -58.10 -10.96 236.66
N SER A 357 -57.50 -12.16 236.76
CA SER A 357 -56.28 -12.45 237.54
C SER A 357 -54.96 -12.18 236.79
N GLY A 358 -55.00 -11.75 235.53
CA GLY A 358 -53.82 -11.45 234.71
C GLY A 358 -53.29 -12.60 233.85
N GLN A 359 -53.96 -13.75 233.88
CA GLN A 359 -53.58 -14.98 233.18
C GLN A 359 -54.29 -15.12 231.82
N LEU A 360 -53.62 -15.70 230.81
CA LEU A 360 -54.12 -15.87 229.44
C LEU A 360 -54.70 -17.28 229.22
N PHE A 361 -55.83 -17.47 228.53
CA PHE A 361 -56.53 -18.75 228.36
C PHE A 361 -56.87 -19.03 226.87
N CYS A 362 -56.83 -20.28 226.41
CA CYS A 362 -57.25 -20.68 225.06
C CYS A 362 -58.76 -20.90 225.01
N GLN A 363 -59.38 -20.80 223.82
CA GLN A 363 -60.82 -21.06 223.65
C GLN A 363 -61.29 -22.42 224.20
N ASP A 364 -60.44 -23.45 224.14
CA ASP A 364 -60.74 -24.79 224.63
C ASP A 364 -60.89 -24.82 226.17
N CYS A 365 -59.95 -24.21 226.92
CA CYS A 365 -60.05 -24.17 228.39
C CYS A 365 -61.12 -23.22 228.91
N LEU A 366 -61.52 -22.22 228.11
CA LEU A 366 -62.68 -21.38 228.45
C LEU A 366 -64.00 -22.13 228.34
N ARG A 367 -64.08 -23.11 227.43
CA ARG A 367 -65.24 -23.96 227.24
C ARG A 367 -65.41 -24.96 228.39
N GLU A 368 -64.31 -25.37 229.03
CA GLU A 368 -64.28 -26.23 230.23
C GLU A 368 -64.62 -25.50 231.54
N LEU A 369 -64.35 -24.19 231.63
CA LEU A 369 -64.72 -23.37 232.82
C LEU A 369 -66.18 -22.90 232.84
N ARG A 370 -66.93 -23.11 231.74
CA ARG A 370 -68.36 -22.76 231.60
C ARG A 370 -69.28 -23.98 231.55
N GLY A 371 -68.88 -25.07 232.23
CA GLY A 371 -69.88 -25.98 232.78
C GLY A 371 -70.83 -25.19 233.67
#